data_AF-A0A2E9IV46-F1
#
_entry.id   AF-A0A2E9IV46-F1
#
_cell.length_a   1.000
_cell.length_b   1.000
_cell.length_c   1.000
_cell.angle_alpha   90.00
_cell.angle_beta   90.00
_cell.angle_gamma   90.00
#
_symmetry.space_group_name_H-M   'P 1'
#
loop_
_entity.id
_entity.type
_entity.pdbx_description
1 polymer ?
#
loop_
_entity_poly.entity_id
_entity_poly.type
_entity_poly.pdbx_seq_one_letter_code
_entity_poly.pdbx_strand_id
1 'polypeptide(L)'
;DGEAVANFVDRMTSLLLFTTIRVGSEVNAYRVFETLNARGVQLSTPDLLKNFLFAIIDQDASTHETRIREIEEQWGRVLNQLGKHDFSRFLLTEWNRRNPLARKNDLFKRIKRSITTPEQAFQHLRSLDRNAEIYSALQDARDEFWKAHALSDAEQSLSALNLFSIVQPQGILLSAWEKWETADFVRLLRAIEIISIRYNVICQKPAKDQEGIYNSVARAIYQGQSLPETLQELRKVYPSDEEFRHSFATRTFKTGKTSKKVRYLLARIERHLNPNHPIDEASLTLEHILPEHPEEAWIDYFGEEGIDEYADRLGNMTLATAGVNGDLGQQAFAEKSAIFGASNYQISQKVSKYPEWQREQIQSRQQWLADQATAIWRISQYS
;
A
#
# COMPACT_ATOMS: atom_id res chain seq x y z
N ASP A 1 36.33 -11.02 50.76
CA ASP A 1 35.97 -9.59 50.71
C ASP A 1 34.46 -9.37 50.85
N GLY A 2 33.84 -9.95 51.89
CA GLY A 2 32.38 -9.92 52.06
C GLY A 2 31.84 -8.62 52.67
N GLU A 3 32.69 -7.93 53.44
CA GLU A 3 32.37 -6.66 54.08
C GLU A 3 32.19 -5.52 53.07
N ALA A 4 32.98 -5.54 51.99
CA ALA A 4 32.84 -4.59 50.88
C ALA A 4 31.49 -4.77 50.14
N VAL A 5 31.04 -6.02 49.95
CA VAL A 5 29.77 -6.33 49.29
C VAL A 5 28.58 -5.94 50.18
N ALA A 6 28.65 -6.22 51.49
CA ALA A 6 27.61 -5.83 52.44
C ALA A 6 27.45 -4.30 52.49
N ASN A 7 28.56 -3.57 52.60
CA ASN A 7 28.55 -2.11 52.57
C ASN A 7 28.04 -1.54 51.25
N PHE A 8 28.32 -2.20 50.12
CA PHE A 8 27.78 -1.79 48.82
C PHE A 8 26.26 -1.96 48.76
N VAL A 9 25.74 -3.11 49.21
CA VAL A 9 24.29 -3.38 49.22
C VAL A 9 23.55 -2.41 50.13
N ASP A 10 24.05 -2.19 51.36
CA ASP A 10 23.41 -1.25 52.30
C ASP A 10 23.42 0.20 51.79
N ARG A 11 24.51 0.60 51.14
CA ARG A 11 24.60 1.92 50.53
C ARG A 11 23.66 2.07 49.34
N MET A 12 23.47 1.02 48.55
CA MET A 12 22.52 1.02 47.43
C MET A 12 21.07 1.04 47.92
N THR A 13 20.71 0.21 48.88
CA THR A 13 19.32 0.12 49.38
C THR A 13 18.89 1.39 50.11
N SER A 14 19.81 2.05 50.83
CA SER A 14 19.53 3.33 51.50
C SER A 14 19.37 4.53 50.55
N LEU A 15 19.85 4.41 49.30
CA LEU A 15 19.71 5.43 48.27
C LEU A 15 18.53 5.20 47.31
N LEU A 16 17.89 4.03 47.37
CA LEU A 16 16.77 3.68 46.48
C LEU A 16 15.42 3.97 47.15
N LEU A 17 14.68 4.91 46.57
CA LEU A 17 13.30 5.23 46.96
C LEU A 17 12.32 4.53 46.01
N PHE A 18 11.59 3.55 46.53
CA PHE A 18 10.52 2.88 45.79
C PHE A 18 9.17 3.53 46.09
N THR A 19 8.55 4.11 45.07
CA THR A 19 7.17 4.58 45.18
C THR A 19 6.23 3.47 44.73
N THR A 20 5.48 2.88 45.68
CA THR A 20 4.50 1.83 45.36
C THR A 20 3.11 2.45 45.28
N ILE A 21 2.45 2.35 44.12
CA ILE A 21 1.07 2.77 43.95
C ILE A 21 0.19 1.51 43.92
N ARG A 22 -0.63 1.33 44.96
CA ARG A 22 -1.57 0.21 45.04
C ARG A 22 -2.94 0.65 44.51
N VAL A 23 -3.48 -0.09 43.54
CA VAL A 23 -4.75 0.23 42.90
C VAL A 23 -5.71 -0.95 43.05
N GLY A 24 -6.96 -0.67 43.45
CA GLY A 24 -7.94 -1.70 43.83
C GLY A 24 -8.58 -2.48 42.67
N SER A 25 -8.21 -2.20 41.42
CA SER A 25 -8.64 -2.99 40.26
C SER A 25 -7.60 -2.88 39.15
N GLU A 26 -7.39 -3.95 38.38
CA GLU A 26 -6.48 -3.95 37.22
C GLU A 26 -6.82 -2.86 36.20
N VAL A 27 -8.11 -2.53 36.04
CA VAL A 27 -8.58 -1.48 35.12
C VAL A 27 -8.15 -0.09 35.59
N ASN A 28 -8.11 0.14 36.91
CA ASN A 28 -7.62 1.39 37.47
C ASN A 28 -6.08 1.40 37.52
N ALA A 29 -5.44 0.26 37.78
CA ALA A 29 -3.98 0.11 37.66
C ALA A 29 -3.52 0.48 36.23
N TYR A 30 -4.27 0.02 35.22
CA TYR A 30 -4.06 0.38 33.82
C TYR A 30 -4.18 1.89 33.56
N ARG A 31 -5.24 2.56 34.05
CA ARG A 31 -5.41 4.02 33.87
C ARG A 31 -4.31 4.81 34.58
N VAL A 32 -3.94 4.40 35.79
CA VAL A 32 -2.84 5.00 36.55
C VAL A 32 -1.53 4.83 35.78
N PHE A 33 -1.29 3.65 35.20
CA PHE A 33 -0.11 3.37 34.39
C PHE A 33 -0.06 4.16 33.07
N GLU A 34 -1.17 4.30 32.34
CA GLU A 34 -1.24 5.18 31.16
C GLU A 34 -1.02 6.65 31.53
N THR A 35 -1.59 7.10 32.65
CA THR A 35 -1.45 8.51 33.09
C THR A 35 -0.03 8.81 33.57
N LEU A 36 0.65 7.83 34.17
CA LEU A 36 2.06 7.94 34.59
C LEU A 36 3.02 7.87 33.38
N ASN A 37 2.76 6.99 32.41
CA ASN A 37 3.57 6.88 31.19
C ASN A 37 3.36 8.05 30.22
N ALA A 38 2.25 8.80 30.33
CA ALA A 38 1.98 10.00 29.53
C ALA A 38 3.03 11.12 29.69
N ARG A 39 3.95 11.02 30.67
CA ARG A 39 5.07 11.96 30.84
C ARG A 39 6.42 11.47 30.28
N GLY A 40 6.47 10.32 29.60
CA GLY A 40 7.73 9.77 29.07
C GLY A 40 7.63 9.10 27.70
N VAL A 41 6.79 8.06 27.54
CA VAL A 41 6.61 7.31 26.28
C VAL A 41 5.22 6.64 26.31
N GLN A 42 4.35 6.89 25.33
CA GLN A 42 3.08 6.16 25.19
C GLN A 42 3.37 4.71 24.78
N LEU A 43 2.80 3.73 25.52
CA LEU A 43 2.84 2.33 25.09
C LEU A 43 2.04 2.16 23.80
N SER A 44 2.59 1.40 22.86
CA SER A 44 1.92 1.13 21.60
C SER A 44 0.77 0.14 21.81
N THR A 45 -0.23 0.12 20.92
CA THR A 45 -1.31 -0.89 20.96
C THR A 45 -0.79 -2.34 20.99
N PRO A 46 0.28 -2.70 20.25
CA PRO A 46 0.95 -3.99 20.40
C PRO A 46 1.48 -4.28 21.81
N ASP A 47 2.12 -3.31 22.47
CA ASP A 47 2.65 -3.50 23.84
C ASP A 47 1.52 -3.76 24.84
N LEU A 48 0.43 -3.00 24.71
CA LEU A 48 -0.78 -3.20 25.52
C LEU A 48 -1.40 -4.58 25.28
N LEU A 49 -1.47 -5.01 24.01
CA LEU A 49 -1.97 -6.33 23.66
C LEU A 49 -1.09 -7.44 24.22
N LYS A 50 0.24 -7.33 24.11
CA LYS A 50 1.19 -8.29 24.68
C LYS A 50 0.93 -8.44 26.18
N ASN A 51 1.00 -7.34 26.94
CA ASN A 51 0.81 -7.39 28.39
C ASN A 51 -0.55 -7.99 28.78
N PHE A 52 -1.60 -7.68 28.02
CA PHE A 52 -2.93 -8.24 28.25
C PHE A 52 -3.00 -9.76 27.99
N LEU A 53 -2.39 -10.25 26.91
CA LEU A 53 -2.37 -11.68 26.61
C LEU A 53 -1.60 -12.47 27.70
N PHE A 54 -0.51 -11.91 28.22
CA PHE A 54 0.23 -12.50 29.35
C PHE A 54 -0.64 -12.56 30.61
N ALA A 55 -1.33 -11.46 30.94
CA ALA A 55 -2.19 -11.40 32.11
C ALA A 55 -3.36 -12.40 32.08
N ILE A 56 -3.93 -12.67 30.90
CA ILE A 56 -5.00 -13.69 30.77
C ILE A 56 -4.45 -15.10 31.01
N ILE A 57 -3.24 -15.39 30.54
CA ILE A 57 -2.69 -16.75 30.56
C ILE A 57 -2.06 -17.08 31.92
N ASP A 58 -1.65 -16.06 32.67
CA ASP A 58 -1.13 -16.18 34.04
C ASP A 58 -2.18 -16.62 35.09
N GLN A 59 -3.46 -16.68 34.73
CA GLN A 59 -4.53 -17.04 35.68
C GLN A 59 -4.54 -18.51 36.11
N ASP A 60 -3.71 -19.37 35.50
CA ASP A 60 -3.68 -20.82 35.74
C ASP A 60 -2.27 -21.31 36.13
N ALA A 61 -2.03 -21.44 37.44
CA ALA A 61 -0.71 -21.64 38.05
C ALA A 61 0.00 -22.97 37.73
N SER A 62 -0.71 -23.94 37.14
CA SER A 62 -0.22 -25.33 36.99
C SER A 62 0.69 -25.56 35.78
N THR A 63 0.72 -24.66 34.80
CA THR A 63 1.47 -24.79 33.51
C THR A 63 2.17 -23.50 33.08
N HIS A 64 2.47 -22.65 34.05
CA HIS A 64 2.85 -21.24 33.88
C HIS A 64 4.11 -21.01 33.01
N GLU A 65 5.23 -21.69 33.29
CA GLU A 65 6.49 -21.40 32.56
C GLU A 65 6.46 -21.81 31.08
N THR A 66 5.90 -22.97 30.76
CA THR A 66 5.85 -23.47 29.37
C THR A 66 4.93 -22.60 28.51
N ARG A 67 3.74 -22.25 29.02
CA ARG A 67 2.77 -21.41 28.32
C ARG A 67 3.30 -20.00 28.07
N ILE A 68 4.03 -19.42 29.02
CA ILE A 68 4.63 -18.09 28.86
C ILE A 68 5.70 -18.08 27.77
N ARG A 69 6.60 -19.07 27.77
CA ARG A 69 7.63 -19.19 26.73
C ARG A 69 7.01 -19.36 25.34
N GLU A 70 5.96 -20.16 25.21
CA GLU A 70 5.25 -20.33 23.93
C GLU A 70 4.69 -19.01 23.37
N ILE A 71 4.13 -18.15 24.22
CA ILE A 71 3.64 -16.82 23.83
C ILE A 71 4.80 -15.92 23.43
N GLU A 72 5.88 -15.89 24.21
CA GLU A 72 7.06 -15.07 23.91
C GLU A 72 7.65 -15.43 22.56
N GLU A 73 7.80 -16.72 22.28
CA GLU A 73 8.29 -17.23 21.01
C GLU A 73 7.33 -16.88 19.86
N GLN A 74 6.02 -17.12 20.02
CA GLN A 74 5.01 -16.77 19.01
C GLN A 74 4.98 -15.27 18.73
N TRP A 75 4.99 -14.45 19.77
CA TRP A 75 5.02 -12.99 19.67
C TRP A 75 6.30 -12.51 18.97
N GLY A 76 7.44 -13.11 19.31
CA GLY A 76 8.72 -12.86 18.66
C GLY A 76 8.68 -13.21 17.17
N ARG A 77 8.05 -14.33 16.77
CA ARG A 77 7.88 -14.69 15.36
C ARG A 77 7.01 -13.70 14.60
N VAL A 78 5.88 -13.28 15.17
CA VAL A 78 5.03 -12.23 14.58
C VAL A 78 5.82 -10.96 14.33
N LEU A 79 6.60 -10.49 15.31
CA LEU A 79 7.45 -9.32 15.17
C LEU A 79 8.49 -9.49 14.06
N ASN A 80 9.15 -10.65 14.02
CA ASN A 80 10.17 -10.94 13.02
C ASN A 80 9.59 -10.98 11.60
N GLN A 81 8.43 -11.62 11.40
CA GLN A 81 7.76 -11.70 10.10
C GLN A 81 7.27 -10.32 9.61
N LEU A 82 6.74 -9.49 10.51
CA LEU A 82 6.36 -8.12 10.17
C LEU A 82 7.57 -7.24 9.87
N GLY A 83 8.72 -7.51 10.47
CA GLY A 83 9.96 -6.78 10.26
C GLY A 83 9.79 -5.27 10.44
N LYS A 84 9.87 -4.51 9.35
CA LYS A 84 9.74 -3.04 9.34
C LYS A 84 8.30 -2.52 9.28
N HIS A 85 7.30 -3.39 9.14
CA HIS A 85 5.91 -2.99 8.94
C HIS A 85 5.23 -2.61 10.27
N ASP A 86 4.31 -1.63 10.21
CA ASP A 86 3.59 -1.13 11.40
C ASP A 86 2.65 -2.21 11.98
N PHE A 87 3.03 -2.76 13.14
CA PHE A 87 2.26 -3.76 13.87
C PHE A 87 0.85 -3.25 14.22
N SER A 88 0.69 -1.99 14.62
CA SER A 88 -0.62 -1.44 14.97
C SER A 88 -1.56 -1.44 13.75
N ARG A 89 -1.01 -1.17 12.56
CA ARG A 89 -1.76 -1.26 11.30
C ARG A 89 -2.11 -2.70 10.94
N PHE A 90 -1.19 -3.63 11.12
CA PHE A 90 -1.46 -5.06 10.95
C PHE A 90 -2.60 -5.52 11.85
N LEU A 91 -2.53 -5.25 13.17
CA LEU A 91 -3.58 -5.58 14.13
C LEU A 91 -4.94 -4.99 13.73
N LEU A 92 -4.96 -3.73 13.30
CA LEU A 92 -6.20 -3.08 12.88
C LEU A 92 -6.80 -3.78 11.66
N THR A 93 -5.97 -4.13 10.68
CA THR A 93 -6.38 -4.86 9.47
C THR A 93 -6.93 -6.23 9.82
N GLU A 94 -6.21 -6.96 10.68
CA GLU A 94 -6.52 -8.31 11.10
C GLU A 94 -7.78 -8.40 11.98
N TRP A 95 -8.04 -7.36 12.76
CA TRP A 95 -9.29 -7.19 13.49
C TRP A 95 -10.44 -6.85 12.55
N ASN A 96 -10.29 -5.80 11.73
CA ASN A 96 -11.34 -5.25 10.89
C ASN A 96 -11.80 -6.23 9.80
N ARG A 97 -10.92 -7.08 9.28
CA ARG A 97 -11.35 -8.06 8.27
C ARG A 97 -12.35 -9.10 8.82
N ARG A 98 -12.48 -9.24 10.14
CA ARG A 98 -13.40 -10.18 10.82
C ARG A 98 -14.52 -9.49 11.59
N ASN A 99 -14.35 -8.21 11.91
CA ASN A 99 -15.20 -7.47 12.83
C ASN A 99 -15.66 -6.13 12.24
N PRO A 100 -16.76 -5.53 12.74
CA PRO A 100 -17.13 -4.17 12.38
C PRO A 100 -15.98 -3.19 12.54
N LEU A 101 -15.90 -2.22 11.63
CA LEU A 101 -14.83 -1.24 11.52
C LEU A 101 -14.48 -0.60 12.88
N ALA A 102 -13.27 -0.91 13.36
CA ALA A 102 -12.63 -0.28 14.51
C ALA A 102 -11.64 0.79 14.05
N ARG A 103 -11.26 1.67 14.99
CA ARG A 103 -10.23 2.70 14.84
C ARG A 103 -9.05 2.37 15.76
N LYS A 104 -7.90 3.04 15.55
CA LYS A 104 -6.70 2.82 16.38
C LYS A 104 -7.00 3.03 17.88
N ASN A 105 -7.75 4.06 18.23
CA ASN A 105 -8.00 4.47 19.63
C ASN A 105 -8.95 3.55 20.41
N ASP A 106 -9.75 2.72 19.73
CA ASP A 106 -10.68 1.78 20.37
C ASP A 106 -10.37 0.31 20.09
N LEU A 107 -9.39 0.01 19.24
CA LEU A 107 -8.98 -1.35 18.88
C LEU A 107 -8.65 -2.22 20.09
N PHE A 108 -7.76 -1.76 20.98
CA PHE A 108 -7.38 -2.53 22.17
C PHE A 108 -8.58 -2.86 23.06
N LYS A 109 -9.47 -1.88 23.29
CA LYS A 109 -10.68 -2.07 24.09
C LYS A 109 -11.60 -3.13 23.48
N ARG A 110 -11.70 -3.20 22.15
CA ARG A 110 -12.48 -4.21 21.45
C ARG A 110 -11.86 -5.59 21.54
N ILE A 111 -10.54 -5.72 21.32
CA ILE A 111 -9.82 -6.98 21.45
C ILE A 111 -9.96 -7.53 22.88
N LYS A 112 -9.73 -6.68 23.89
CA LYS A 112 -9.86 -7.06 25.31
C LYS A 112 -11.24 -7.58 25.68
N ARG A 113 -12.31 -7.09 25.06
CA ARG A 113 -13.69 -7.59 25.28
C ARG A 113 -13.95 -8.93 24.62
N SER A 114 -13.20 -9.29 23.58
CA SER A 114 -13.40 -10.52 22.81
C SER A 114 -12.57 -11.70 23.30
N ILE A 115 -11.45 -11.43 23.98
CA ILE A 115 -10.56 -12.46 24.52
C ILE A 115 -10.75 -12.49 26.03
N THR A 116 -11.30 -13.58 26.54
CA THR A 116 -11.68 -13.74 27.95
C THR A 116 -11.06 -14.99 28.59
N THR A 117 -10.47 -15.87 27.78
CA THR A 117 -9.89 -17.15 28.20
C THR A 117 -8.49 -17.33 27.62
N PRO A 118 -7.60 -18.10 28.28
CA PRO A 118 -6.29 -18.48 27.74
C PRO A 118 -6.38 -19.09 26.34
N GLU A 119 -7.37 -19.95 26.08
CA GLU A 119 -7.55 -20.62 24.78
C GLU A 119 -7.82 -19.61 23.67
N GLN A 120 -8.66 -18.61 23.92
CA GLN A 120 -8.92 -17.52 22.97
C GLN A 120 -7.67 -16.67 22.72
N ALA A 121 -6.86 -16.44 23.75
CA ALA A 121 -5.61 -15.69 23.63
C ALA A 121 -4.61 -16.43 22.71
N PHE A 122 -4.42 -17.74 22.92
CA PHE A 122 -3.59 -18.58 22.06
C PHE A 122 -4.13 -18.69 20.63
N GLN A 123 -5.45 -18.82 20.45
CA GLN A 123 -6.07 -18.81 19.12
C GLN A 123 -5.83 -17.49 18.39
N HIS A 124 -5.95 -16.36 19.10
CA HIS A 124 -5.67 -15.05 18.54
C HIS A 124 -4.21 -14.93 18.11
N LEU A 125 -3.27 -15.34 18.97
CA LEU A 125 -1.85 -15.26 18.69
C LEU A 125 -1.43 -16.14 17.50
N ARG A 126 -1.94 -17.37 17.40
CA ARG A 126 -1.74 -18.23 16.21
C ARG A 126 -2.28 -17.59 14.93
N SER A 127 -3.42 -16.91 15.01
CA SER A 127 -3.97 -16.15 13.87
C SER A 127 -3.08 -14.97 13.48
N LEU A 128 -2.45 -14.30 14.44
CA LEU A 128 -1.49 -13.22 14.15
C LEU A 128 -0.23 -13.77 13.49
N ASP A 129 0.35 -14.87 14.01
CA ASP A 129 1.55 -15.54 13.47
C ASP A 129 1.33 -15.91 12.00
N ARG A 130 0.26 -16.67 11.70
CA ARG A 130 -0.04 -17.08 10.32
C ARG A 130 -0.23 -15.90 9.36
N ASN A 131 -0.87 -14.82 9.81
CA ASN A 131 -1.26 -13.73 8.92
C ASN A 131 -0.21 -12.63 8.80
N ALA A 132 0.76 -12.58 9.72
CA ALA A 132 1.85 -11.60 9.68
C ALA A 132 2.77 -11.82 8.48
N GLU A 133 3.12 -13.08 8.17
CA GLU A 133 3.88 -13.44 6.96
C GLU A 133 3.17 -12.94 5.69
N ILE A 134 1.90 -13.31 5.49
CA ILE A 134 1.13 -12.92 4.29
C ILE A 134 0.96 -11.40 4.22
N TYR A 135 0.68 -10.74 5.35
CA TYR A 135 0.55 -9.28 5.40
C TYR A 135 1.84 -8.56 5.04
N SER A 136 2.99 -9.12 5.44
CA SER A 136 4.31 -8.65 5.04
C SER A 136 4.52 -8.84 3.53
N ALA A 137 4.27 -10.05 3.02
CA ALA A 137 4.39 -10.40 1.61
C ALA A 137 3.51 -9.52 0.71
N LEU A 138 2.29 -9.15 1.13
CA LEU A 138 1.42 -8.24 0.36
C LEU A 138 2.02 -6.84 0.14
N GLN A 139 3.03 -6.46 0.93
CA GLN A 139 3.72 -5.18 0.83
C GLN A 139 5.03 -5.26 0.02
N ASP A 140 5.42 -6.46 -0.40
CA ASP A 140 6.56 -6.70 -1.28
C ASP A 140 6.21 -7.75 -2.34
N ALA A 141 5.92 -7.29 -3.56
CA ALA A 141 5.61 -8.15 -4.69
C ALA A 141 6.71 -9.17 -5.03
N ARG A 142 7.95 -8.95 -4.57
CA ARG A 142 9.10 -9.83 -4.81
C ARG A 142 9.43 -10.76 -3.66
N ASP A 143 8.60 -10.73 -2.60
CA ASP A 143 8.73 -11.62 -1.45
C ASP A 143 8.81 -13.09 -1.87
N GLU A 144 9.64 -13.86 -1.18
CA GLU A 144 9.83 -15.29 -1.46
C GLU A 144 8.54 -16.08 -1.31
N PHE A 145 7.60 -15.61 -0.48
CA PHE A 145 6.27 -16.17 -0.32
C PHE A 145 5.55 -16.34 -1.66
N TRP A 146 5.57 -15.34 -2.53
CA TRP A 146 4.87 -15.41 -3.82
C TRP A 146 5.52 -16.38 -4.80
N LYS A 147 6.85 -16.50 -4.73
CA LYS A 147 7.61 -17.47 -5.54
C LYS A 147 7.33 -18.90 -5.09
N ALA A 148 7.29 -19.14 -3.79
CA ALA A 148 6.98 -20.45 -3.20
C ALA A 148 5.59 -20.96 -3.61
N HIS A 149 4.64 -20.04 -3.87
CA HIS A 149 3.28 -20.36 -4.30
C HIS A 149 3.09 -20.35 -5.83
N ALA A 150 4.17 -20.20 -6.62
CA ALA A 150 4.15 -20.13 -8.09
C ALA A 150 3.19 -19.06 -8.65
N LEU A 151 3.12 -17.89 -7.99
CA LEU A 151 2.19 -16.81 -8.29
C LEU A 151 2.79 -15.68 -9.13
N SER A 152 3.50 -16.01 -10.21
CA SER A 152 4.05 -15.00 -11.14
C SER A 152 2.96 -14.08 -11.71
N ASP A 153 1.76 -14.63 -11.91
CA ASP A 153 0.58 -13.95 -12.41
C ASP A 153 0.01 -12.86 -11.48
N ALA A 154 0.40 -12.89 -10.20
CA ALA A 154 0.04 -11.90 -9.18
C ALA A 154 1.08 -10.78 -9.05
N GLU A 155 2.33 -11.02 -9.46
CA GLU A 155 3.46 -10.13 -9.26
C GLU A 155 3.20 -8.74 -9.86
N GLN A 156 2.61 -8.69 -11.07
CA GLN A 156 2.28 -7.43 -11.73
C GLN A 156 1.28 -6.59 -10.93
N SER A 157 0.22 -7.22 -10.42
CA SER A 157 -0.81 -6.52 -9.62
C SER A 157 -0.26 -6.07 -8.27
N LEU A 158 0.50 -6.93 -7.58
CA LEU A 158 1.16 -6.57 -6.31
C LEU A 158 2.16 -5.44 -6.51
N SER A 159 2.99 -5.52 -7.57
CA SER A 159 3.98 -4.49 -7.89
C SER A 159 3.31 -3.14 -8.12
N ALA A 160 2.14 -3.12 -8.77
CA ALA A 160 1.36 -1.91 -8.93
C ALA A 160 0.91 -1.37 -7.56
N LEU A 161 0.28 -2.20 -6.72
CA LEU A 161 -0.17 -1.77 -5.39
C LEU A 161 1.00 -1.23 -4.55
N ASN A 162 2.16 -1.89 -4.57
CA ASN A 162 3.35 -1.43 -3.84
C ASN A 162 3.91 -0.11 -4.41
N LEU A 163 4.03 -0.01 -5.75
CA LEU A 163 4.52 1.19 -6.44
C LEU A 163 3.66 2.41 -6.12
N PHE A 164 2.33 2.25 -6.09
CA PHE A 164 1.40 3.31 -5.75
C PHE A 164 1.16 3.47 -4.25
N SER A 165 1.78 2.63 -3.42
CA SER A 165 1.62 2.60 -1.96
C SER A 165 0.17 2.42 -1.52
N ILE A 166 -0.56 1.56 -2.24
CA ILE A 166 -1.95 1.19 -1.99
C ILE A 166 -1.99 0.06 -0.97
N VAL A 167 -2.71 0.31 0.12
CA VAL A 167 -2.69 -0.48 1.36
C VAL A 167 -4.10 -0.70 1.91
N GLN A 168 -5.08 -0.01 1.35
CA GLN A 168 -6.50 -0.10 1.67
C GLN A 168 -7.07 -1.51 1.49
N PRO A 169 -6.74 -2.28 0.43
CA PRO A 169 -7.37 -3.59 0.21
C PRO A 169 -6.74 -4.73 1.03
N GLN A 170 -5.77 -4.47 1.91
CA GLN A 170 -5.05 -5.52 2.66
C GLN A 170 -5.99 -6.47 3.42
N GLY A 171 -7.05 -5.96 4.05
CA GLY A 171 -8.02 -6.81 4.76
C GLY A 171 -8.83 -7.72 3.83
N ILE A 172 -9.16 -7.24 2.63
CA ILE A 172 -9.81 -8.03 1.58
C ILE A 172 -8.87 -9.14 1.12
N LEU A 173 -7.63 -8.79 0.80
CA LEU A 173 -6.63 -9.74 0.27
C LEU A 173 -6.26 -10.81 1.30
N LEU A 174 -6.11 -10.46 2.58
CA LEU A 174 -5.91 -11.43 3.66
C LEU A 174 -7.10 -12.40 3.81
N SER A 175 -8.33 -11.89 3.69
CA SER A 175 -9.53 -12.73 3.81
C SER A 175 -9.67 -13.66 2.62
N ALA A 176 -9.40 -13.18 1.41
CA ALA A 176 -9.43 -13.98 0.20
C ALA A 176 -8.36 -15.06 0.20
N TRP A 177 -7.12 -14.72 0.60
CA TRP A 177 -6.04 -15.69 0.72
C TRP A 177 -6.37 -16.83 1.69
N GLU A 178 -7.01 -16.51 2.82
CA GLU A 178 -7.38 -17.52 3.81
C GLU A 178 -8.55 -18.41 3.37
N LYS A 179 -9.46 -17.90 2.52
CA LYS A 179 -10.74 -18.55 2.24
C LYS A 179 -10.89 -19.15 0.87
N TRP A 180 -10.10 -18.70 -0.10
CA TRP A 180 -10.26 -19.07 -1.49
C TRP A 180 -9.04 -19.80 -2.02
N GLU A 181 -9.25 -20.47 -3.14
CA GLU A 181 -8.15 -21.01 -3.93
C GLU A 181 -7.33 -19.88 -4.56
N THR A 182 -6.07 -20.19 -4.82
CA THR A 182 -5.09 -19.30 -5.42
C THR A 182 -5.59 -18.63 -6.71
N ALA A 183 -6.33 -19.36 -7.56
CA ALA A 183 -6.84 -18.84 -8.82
C ALA A 183 -7.83 -17.68 -8.61
N ASP A 184 -8.77 -17.80 -7.66
CA ASP A 184 -9.74 -16.76 -7.37
C ASP A 184 -9.11 -15.57 -6.63
N PHE A 185 -8.11 -15.82 -5.77
CA PHE A 185 -7.30 -14.76 -5.18
C PHE A 185 -6.61 -13.90 -6.26
N VAL A 186 -5.97 -14.52 -7.26
CA VAL A 186 -5.31 -13.80 -8.37
C VAL A 186 -6.31 -12.97 -9.17
N ARG A 187 -7.50 -13.51 -9.44
CA ARG A 187 -8.56 -12.77 -10.15
C ARG A 187 -9.05 -11.57 -9.36
N LEU A 188 -9.26 -11.73 -8.05
CA LEU A 188 -9.59 -10.62 -7.15
C LEU A 188 -8.49 -9.57 -7.10
N LEU A 189 -7.24 -9.99 -6.98
CA LEU A 189 -6.08 -9.11 -6.91
C LEU A 189 -5.97 -8.24 -8.18
N ARG A 190 -6.18 -8.82 -9.36
CA ARG A 190 -6.27 -8.09 -10.64
C ARG A 190 -7.41 -7.06 -10.63
N ALA A 191 -8.59 -7.43 -10.12
CA ALA A 191 -9.71 -6.50 -9.98
C ALA A 191 -9.40 -5.35 -9.01
N ILE A 192 -8.76 -5.64 -7.87
CA ILE A 192 -8.33 -4.66 -6.88
C ILE A 192 -7.28 -3.71 -7.44
N GLU A 193 -6.32 -4.21 -8.22
CA GLU A 193 -5.36 -3.37 -8.94
C GLU A 193 -6.08 -2.35 -9.83
N ILE A 194 -7.00 -2.83 -10.68
CA ILE A 194 -7.76 -1.98 -11.60
C ILE A 194 -8.57 -0.93 -10.81
N ILE A 195 -9.32 -1.36 -9.78
CA ILE A 195 -10.08 -0.45 -8.91
C ILE A 195 -9.16 0.59 -8.27
N SER A 196 -7.97 0.19 -7.81
CA SER A 196 -7.03 1.08 -7.15
C SER A 196 -6.42 2.11 -8.10
N ILE A 197 -6.05 1.70 -9.31
CA ILE A 197 -5.58 2.63 -10.35
C ILE A 197 -6.69 3.63 -10.71
N ARG A 198 -7.92 3.16 -10.92
CA ARG A 198 -9.05 4.05 -11.22
C ARG A 198 -9.33 5.01 -10.07
N TYR A 199 -9.66 4.47 -8.90
CA TYR A 199 -10.18 5.22 -7.77
C TYR A 199 -9.11 6.08 -7.10
N ASN A 200 -7.96 5.48 -6.75
CA ASN A 200 -6.96 6.14 -5.91
C ASN A 200 -5.94 6.92 -6.73
N VAL A 201 -5.51 6.39 -7.87
CA VAL A 201 -4.41 6.98 -8.65
C VAL A 201 -4.89 8.04 -9.63
N ILE A 202 -5.93 7.75 -10.43
CA ILE A 202 -6.38 8.63 -11.51
C ILE A 202 -7.51 9.57 -11.05
N CYS A 203 -8.60 9.02 -10.50
CA CYS A 203 -9.73 9.82 -10.01
C CYS A 203 -9.46 10.48 -8.65
N GLN A 204 -8.40 10.05 -7.93
CA GLN A 204 -7.99 10.64 -6.65
C GLN A 204 -9.08 10.72 -5.58
N LYS A 205 -10.02 9.77 -5.62
CA LYS A 205 -11.17 9.79 -4.72
C LYS A 205 -10.72 9.49 -3.27
N PRO A 206 -11.41 10.03 -2.26
CA PRO A 206 -10.97 9.90 -0.87
C PRO A 206 -10.94 8.44 -0.40
N ALA A 207 -9.81 8.00 0.16
CA ALA A 207 -9.66 6.64 0.69
C ALA A 207 -10.63 6.33 1.85
N LYS A 208 -11.05 7.36 2.59
CA LYS A 208 -12.03 7.23 3.69
C LYS A 208 -13.37 6.66 3.22
N ASP A 209 -13.78 6.95 1.98
CA ASP A 209 -15.08 6.53 1.45
C ASP A 209 -15.03 5.04 1.03
N GLN A 210 -13.85 4.49 0.73
CA GLN A 210 -13.66 3.07 0.43
C GLN A 210 -13.60 2.21 1.70
N GLU A 211 -13.18 2.78 2.83
CA GLU A 211 -12.84 2.02 4.04
C GLU A 211 -14.01 1.18 4.57
N GLY A 212 -15.21 1.75 4.62
CA GLY A 212 -16.41 1.03 5.05
C GLY A 212 -16.77 -0.12 4.12
N ILE A 213 -16.69 0.11 2.81
CA ILE A 213 -16.97 -0.90 1.79
C ILE A 213 -15.93 -2.02 1.88
N TYR A 214 -14.64 -1.69 1.94
CA TYR A 214 -13.58 -2.68 2.05
C TYR A 214 -13.63 -3.49 3.34
N ASN A 215 -14.01 -2.88 4.46
CA ASN A 215 -14.29 -3.61 5.69
C ASN A 215 -15.44 -4.61 5.51
N SER A 216 -16.55 -4.18 4.91
CA SER A 216 -17.70 -5.06 4.69
C SER A 216 -17.38 -6.23 3.76
N VAL A 217 -16.66 -5.97 2.66
CA VAL A 217 -16.23 -6.99 1.71
C VAL A 217 -15.27 -7.98 2.36
N ALA A 218 -14.25 -7.51 3.08
CA ALA A 218 -13.30 -8.38 3.76
C ALA A 218 -13.99 -9.34 4.72
N ARG A 219 -14.96 -8.83 5.50
CA ARG A 219 -15.75 -9.64 6.44
C ARG A 219 -16.63 -10.66 5.73
N ALA A 220 -17.29 -10.26 4.66
CA ALA A 220 -18.18 -11.14 3.92
C ALA A 220 -17.39 -12.28 3.23
N ILE A 221 -16.21 -11.99 2.66
CA ILE A 221 -15.26 -13.02 2.18
C ILE A 221 -14.90 -13.97 3.32
N TYR A 222 -14.52 -13.44 4.49
CA TYR A 222 -14.18 -14.26 5.65
C TYR A 222 -15.35 -15.18 6.11
N GLN A 223 -16.58 -14.74 5.88
CA GLN A 223 -17.82 -15.47 6.17
C GLN A 223 -18.27 -16.41 5.04
N GLY A 224 -17.52 -16.50 3.94
CA GLY A 224 -17.78 -17.46 2.85
C GLY A 224 -18.39 -16.85 1.59
N GLN A 225 -18.40 -15.52 1.43
CA GLN A 225 -18.80 -14.89 0.17
C GLN A 225 -17.90 -15.35 -0.98
N SER A 226 -18.50 -15.54 -2.16
CA SER A 226 -17.78 -15.97 -3.37
C SER A 226 -17.13 -14.80 -4.12
N LEU A 227 -16.25 -15.11 -5.08
CA LEU A 227 -15.62 -14.10 -5.94
C LEU A 227 -16.66 -13.28 -6.74
N PRO A 228 -17.67 -13.86 -7.43
CA PRO A 228 -18.64 -13.07 -8.20
C PRO A 228 -19.41 -12.07 -7.34
N GLU A 229 -19.90 -12.49 -6.17
CA GLU A 229 -20.62 -11.61 -5.23
C GLU A 229 -19.70 -10.50 -4.70
N THR A 230 -18.43 -10.85 -4.42
CA THR A 230 -17.42 -9.88 -3.99
C THR A 230 -17.17 -8.81 -5.04
N LEU A 231 -17.04 -9.20 -6.31
CA LEU A 231 -16.88 -8.25 -7.42
C LEU A 231 -18.10 -7.34 -7.54
N GLN A 232 -19.31 -7.88 -7.40
CA GLN A 232 -20.52 -7.06 -7.41
C GLN A 232 -20.52 -5.98 -6.32
N GLU A 233 -20.07 -6.31 -5.11
CA GLU A 233 -19.94 -5.34 -4.02
C GLU A 233 -18.85 -4.30 -4.27
N LEU A 234 -17.70 -4.73 -4.81
CA LEU A 234 -16.58 -3.86 -5.17
C LEU A 234 -16.93 -2.86 -6.29
N ARG A 235 -17.99 -3.10 -7.08
CA ARG A 235 -18.49 -2.15 -8.08
C ARG A 235 -18.86 -0.79 -7.45
N LYS A 236 -19.23 -0.75 -6.16
CA LYS A 236 -19.53 0.50 -5.43
C LYS A 236 -18.35 1.46 -5.31
N VAL A 237 -17.12 0.95 -5.46
CA VAL A 237 -15.89 1.76 -5.48
C VAL A 237 -15.17 1.72 -6.83
N TYR A 238 -15.88 1.34 -7.90
CA TYR A 238 -15.34 1.33 -9.25
C TYR A 238 -15.79 2.58 -10.00
N PRO A 239 -14.89 3.56 -10.26
CA PRO A 239 -15.21 4.69 -11.13
C PRO A 239 -15.61 4.21 -12.52
N SER A 240 -16.67 4.80 -13.08
CA SER A 240 -17.15 4.46 -14.42
C SER A 240 -16.09 4.75 -15.48
N ASP A 241 -16.24 4.15 -16.67
CA ASP A 241 -15.35 4.43 -17.81
C ASP A 241 -15.33 5.92 -18.15
N GLU A 242 -16.48 6.59 -18.07
CA GLU A 242 -16.61 8.03 -18.32
C GLU A 242 -15.87 8.86 -17.25
N GLU A 243 -16.09 8.58 -15.96
CA GLU A 243 -15.42 9.29 -14.85
C GLU A 243 -13.91 9.10 -14.91
N PHE A 244 -13.47 7.86 -15.13
CA PHE A 244 -12.06 7.51 -15.24
C PHE A 244 -11.39 8.20 -16.43
N ARG A 245 -12.00 8.12 -17.61
CA ARG A 245 -11.51 8.75 -18.84
C ARG A 245 -11.40 10.27 -18.68
N HIS A 246 -12.43 10.91 -18.14
CA HIS A 246 -12.44 12.36 -17.89
C HIS A 246 -11.33 12.77 -16.90
N SER A 247 -11.19 12.02 -15.80
CA SER A 247 -10.14 12.26 -14.80
C SER A 247 -8.74 12.04 -15.36
N PHE A 248 -8.56 11.03 -16.24
CA PHE A 248 -7.28 10.76 -16.90
C PHE A 248 -6.92 11.86 -17.89
N ALA A 249 -7.89 12.34 -18.67
CA ALA A 249 -7.69 13.36 -19.70
C ALA A 249 -7.15 14.69 -19.14
N THR A 250 -7.42 14.97 -17.86
CA THR A 250 -6.97 16.19 -17.18
C THR A 250 -5.81 16.00 -16.20
N ARG A 251 -5.33 14.77 -16.05
CA ARG A 251 -4.39 14.37 -15.01
C ARG A 251 -2.99 14.97 -15.16
N THR A 252 -2.43 15.45 -14.05
CA THR A 252 -1.03 15.91 -13.93
C THR A 252 -0.24 15.05 -12.94
N PHE A 253 1.07 14.95 -13.15
CA PHE A 253 2.02 14.21 -12.32
C PHE A 253 3.35 14.94 -12.20
N LYS A 254 3.63 15.49 -11.02
CA LYS A 254 4.94 16.08 -10.72
C LYS A 254 6.03 15.01 -10.67
N THR A 255 6.92 15.03 -11.64
CA THR A 255 7.84 13.92 -11.95
C THR A 255 8.87 13.63 -10.88
N GLY A 256 9.32 14.63 -10.10
CA GLY A 256 10.32 14.44 -9.04
C GLY A 256 10.07 13.25 -8.11
N LYS A 257 8.82 13.04 -7.66
CA LYS A 257 8.46 11.87 -6.81
C LYS A 257 7.64 10.80 -7.54
N THR A 258 7.19 11.07 -8.77
CA THR A 258 6.21 10.22 -9.47
C THR A 258 6.72 9.64 -10.78
N SER A 259 7.95 9.93 -11.19
CA SER A 259 8.52 9.43 -12.46
C SER A 259 8.38 7.92 -12.65
N LYS A 260 8.62 7.11 -11.62
CA LYS A 260 8.40 5.65 -11.67
C LYS A 260 6.93 5.28 -11.88
N LYS A 261 6.01 6.01 -11.23
CA LYS A 261 4.56 5.81 -11.35
C LYS A 261 4.05 6.14 -12.75
N VAL A 262 4.52 7.27 -13.31
CA VAL A 262 4.19 7.67 -14.68
C VAL A 262 4.75 6.68 -15.68
N ARG A 263 6.02 6.28 -15.52
CA ARG A 263 6.67 5.29 -16.37
C ARG A 263 5.90 3.98 -16.40
N TYR A 264 5.44 3.50 -15.24
CA TYR A 264 4.59 2.32 -15.14
C TYR A 264 3.28 2.48 -15.94
N LEU A 265 2.58 3.61 -15.81
CA LEU A 265 1.33 3.86 -16.55
C LEU A 265 1.57 3.87 -18.07
N LEU A 266 2.61 4.57 -18.53
CA LEU A 266 2.97 4.63 -19.94
C LEU A 266 3.45 3.27 -20.48
N ALA A 267 4.24 2.53 -19.70
CA ALA A 267 4.70 1.20 -20.10
C ALA A 267 3.53 0.21 -20.19
N ARG A 268 2.52 0.33 -19.31
CA ARG A 268 1.27 -0.43 -19.41
C ARG A 268 0.49 -0.11 -20.68
N ILE A 269 0.43 1.17 -21.07
CA ILE A 269 -0.19 1.59 -22.33
C ILE A 269 0.60 1.07 -23.54
N GLU A 270 1.92 1.16 -23.52
CA GLU A 270 2.76 0.65 -24.60
C GLU A 270 2.63 -0.87 -24.77
N ARG A 271 2.62 -1.66 -23.67
CA ARG A 271 2.36 -3.11 -23.72
C ARG A 271 0.98 -3.43 -24.32
N HIS A 272 -0.01 -2.59 -24.09
CA HIS A 272 -1.34 -2.77 -24.68
C HIS A 272 -1.35 -2.50 -26.19
N LEU A 273 -0.66 -1.46 -26.62
CA LEU A 273 -0.54 -1.07 -28.04
C LEU A 273 0.35 -2.02 -28.84
N ASN A 274 1.36 -2.60 -28.19
CA ASN A 274 2.30 -3.53 -28.81
C ASN A 274 2.59 -4.75 -27.91
N PRO A 275 1.66 -5.72 -27.80
CA PRO A 275 1.78 -6.86 -26.90
C PRO A 275 2.99 -7.76 -27.18
N ASN A 276 3.50 -7.74 -28.41
CA ASN A 276 4.61 -8.58 -28.85
C ASN A 276 5.98 -7.93 -28.65
N HIS A 277 6.03 -6.64 -28.29
CA HIS A 277 7.28 -5.95 -28.03
C HIS A 277 7.66 -6.09 -26.54
N PRO A 278 8.75 -6.81 -26.21
CA PRO A 278 9.22 -6.88 -24.83
C PRO A 278 9.63 -5.49 -24.32
N ILE A 279 9.12 -5.10 -23.15
CA ILE A 279 9.48 -3.83 -22.50
C ILE A 279 10.19 -4.11 -21.18
N ASP A 280 11.47 -3.76 -21.14
CA ASP A 280 12.21 -3.63 -19.88
C ASP A 280 12.01 -2.22 -19.30
N GLU A 281 11.04 -2.10 -18.40
CA GLU A 281 10.70 -0.83 -17.73
C GLU A 281 11.87 -0.26 -16.89
N ALA A 282 12.81 -1.11 -16.43
CA ALA A 282 13.97 -0.66 -15.66
C ALA A 282 14.99 0.07 -16.54
N SER A 283 15.09 -0.31 -17.82
CA SER A 283 15.97 0.34 -18.81
C SER A 283 15.45 1.69 -19.32
N LEU A 284 14.17 1.98 -19.06
CA LEU A 284 13.48 3.16 -19.58
C LEU A 284 13.55 4.35 -18.63
N THR A 285 13.62 5.53 -19.21
CA THR A 285 13.45 6.82 -18.53
C THR A 285 12.17 7.49 -19.01
N LEU A 286 11.78 8.53 -18.30
CA LEU A 286 10.64 9.36 -18.65
C LEU A 286 11.17 10.63 -19.33
N GLU A 287 10.73 10.88 -20.55
CA GLU A 287 11.08 12.08 -21.32
C GLU A 287 9.88 13.03 -21.36
N HIS A 288 10.16 14.33 -21.20
CA HIS A 288 9.18 15.39 -21.35
C HIS A 288 9.36 16.05 -22.72
N ILE A 289 8.29 16.07 -23.53
CA ILE A 289 8.37 16.64 -24.87
C ILE A 289 8.60 18.17 -24.75
N LEU A 290 7.67 18.88 -24.10
CA LEU A 290 7.93 20.20 -23.49
C LEU A 290 8.76 19.95 -22.22
N PRO A 291 10.01 20.45 -22.11
CA PRO A 291 10.89 20.16 -20.99
C PRO A 291 10.30 20.51 -19.61
N GLU A 292 10.66 19.75 -18.56
CA GLU A 292 10.20 19.99 -17.17
C GLU A 292 10.64 21.36 -16.64
N HIS A 293 11.77 21.85 -17.11
CA HIS A 293 12.29 23.19 -16.85
C HIS A 293 12.61 23.85 -18.20
N PRO A 294 11.61 24.42 -18.89
CA PRO A 294 11.78 24.94 -20.24
C PRO A 294 12.67 26.19 -20.25
N GLU A 295 13.61 26.25 -21.20
CA GLU A 295 14.41 27.44 -21.47
C GLU A 295 13.62 28.50 -22.27
N GLU A 296 14.18 29.71 -22.40
CA GLU A 296 13.54 30.88 -23.04
C GLU A 296 12.95 30.55 -24.42
N ALA A 297 13.66 29.78 -25.24
CA ALA A 297 13.16 29.37 -26.57
C ALA A 297 11.89 28.51 -26.51
N TRP A 298 11.75 27.65 -25.49
CA TRP A 298 10.53 26.86 -25.28
C TRP A 298 9.40 27.73 -24.70
N ILE A 299 9.72 28.69 -23.85
CA ILE A 299 8.75 29.65 -23.31
C ILE A 299 8.19 30.54 -24.42
N ASP A 300 9.05 31.05 -25.31
CA ASP A 300 8.65 31.86 -26.46
C ASP A 300 7.79 31.06 -27.45
N TYR A 301 8.12 29.77 -27.65
CA TYR A 301 7.39 28.87 -28.54
C TYR A 301 6.02 28.44 -27.99
N PHE A 302 5.96 28.05 -26.71
CA PHE A 302 4.77 27.48 -26.09
C PHE A 302 3.84 28.54 -25.45
N GLY A 303 4.42 29.68 -25.07
CA GLY A 303 3.78 30.72 -24.25
C GLY A 303 3.93 30.46 -22.75
N GLU A 304 4.11 31.52 -21.98
CA GLU A 304 4.38 31.47 -20.53
C GLU A 304 3.18 30.99 -19.70
N GLU A 305 1.95 31.36 -20.09
CA GLU A 305 0.76 31.06 -19.31
C GLU A 305 0.51 29.54 -19.24
N GLY A 306 0.50 28.99 -18.02
CA GLY A 306 0.18 27.58 -17.78
C GLY A 306 1.25 26.56 -18.20
N ILE A 307 2.45 27.00 -18.63
CA ILE A 307 3.51 26.12 -19.12
C ILE A 307 3.86 25.00 -18.13
N ASP A 308 3.94 25.31 -16.82
CA ASP A 308 4.20 24.34 -15.75
C ASP A 308 3.11 23.26 -15.65
N GLU A 309 1.84 23.65 -15.82
CA GLU A 309 0.73 22.70 -15.75
C GLU A 309 0.80 21.70 -16.91
N TYR A 310 1.09 22.19 -18.12
CA TYR A 310 1.23 21.36 -19.31
C TYR A 310 2.50 20.52 -19.30
N ALA A 311 3.58 21.00 -18.68
CA ALA A 311 4.79 20.21 -18.46
C ALA A 311 4.47 18.95 -17.63
N ASP A 312 3.66 19.08 -16.58
CA ASP A 312 3.23 18.00 -15.69
C ASP A 312 2.15 17.07 -16.27
N ARG A 313 1.63 17.32 -17.48
CA ARG A 313 0.57 16.48 -18.10
C ARG A 313 1.13 15.15 -18.60
N LEU A 314 0.38 14.06 -18.42
CA LEU A 314 0.74 12.76 -19.02
C LEU A 314 0.84 12.83 -20.55
N GLY A 315 0.02 13.67 -21.18
CA GLY A 315 0.09 13.92 -22.62
C GLY A 315 1.45 14.45 -23.07
N ASN A 316 2.18 15.13 -22.18
CA ASN A 316 3.50 15.70 -22.43
C ASN A 316 4.66 14.75 -22.10
N MET A 317 4.38 13.52 -21.67
CA MET A 317 5.42 12.58 -21.25
C MET A 317 5.45 11.34 -22.14
N THR A 318 6.65 10.82 -22.41
CA THR A 318 6.85 9.58 -23.17
C THR A 318 8.01 8.74 -22.64
N LEU A 319 8.16 7.52 -23.18
CA LEU A 319 9.25 6.61 -22.81
C LEU A 319 10.43 6.76 -23.77
N ALA A 320 11.63 6.82 -23.20
CA ALA A 320 12.90 6.83 -23.91
C ALA A 320 13.95 6.02 -23.14
N THR A 321 15.05 5.64 -23.79
CA THR A 321 16.21 5.10 -23.08
C THR A 321 17.03 6.26 -22.50
N ALA A 322 17.89 5.98 -21.51
CA ALA A 322 18.68 7.01 -20.85
C ALA A 322 19.57 7.83 -21.82
N GLY A 323 20.19 7.17 -22.81
CA GLY A 323 20.99 7.83 -23.83
C GLY A 323 20.15 8.77 -24.71
N VAL A 324 19.06 8.26 -25.27
CA VAL A 324 18.17 9.03 -26.14
C VAL A 324 17.55 10.23 -25.40
N ASN A 325 17.15 10.04 -24.14
CA ASN A 325 16.61 11.12 -23.31
C ASN A 325 17.67 12.22 -23.06
N GLY A 326 18.91 11.82 -22.77
CA GLY A 326 20.03 12.76 -22.63
C GLY A 326 20.31 13.57 -23.89
N ASP A 327 20.18 12.95 -25.07
CA ASP A 327 20.35 13.64 -26.35
C ASP A 327 19.21 14.63 -26.63
N LEU A 328 17.97 14.28 -26.27
CA LEU A 328 16.78 15.11 -26.51
C LEU A 328 16.78 16.41 -25.70
N GLY A 329 17.03 16.35 -24.39
CA GLY A 329 17.18 17.52 -23.51
C GLY A 329 16.22 18.69 -23.81
N GLN A 330 16.79 19.86 -24.13
CA GLN A 330 16.07 21.10 -24.43
C GLN A 330 15.87 21.35 -25.93
N GLN A 331 16.16 20.36 -26.79
CA GLN A 331 16.02 20.48 -28.24
C GLN A 331 14.62 20.94 -28.65
N ALA A 332 14.53 21.59 -29.80
CA ALA A 332 13.26 22.06 -30.33
C ALA A 332 12.36 20.87 -30.68
N PHE A 333 11.04 21.07 -30.66
CA PHE A 333 10.09 19.99 -30.96
C PHE A 333 10.36 19.28 -32.29
N ALA A 334 10.75 20.02 -33.34
CA ALA A 334 11.02 19.43 -34.65
C ALA A 334 12.15 18.38 -34.60
N GLU A 335 13.19 18.64 -33.81
CA GLU A 335 14.34 17.75 -33.61
C GLU A 335 13.92 16.52 -32.79
N LYS A 336 13.20 16.76 -31.67
CA LYS A 336 12.65 15.68 -30.83
C LYS A 336 11.69 14.77 -31.62
N SER A 337 10.84 15.36 -32.45
CA SER A 337 9.83 14.66 -33.26
C SER A 337 10.46 13.65 -34.21
N ALA A 338 11.57 14.00 -34.87
CA ALA A 338 12.29 13.08 -35.75
C ALA A 338 12.79 11.83 -34.99
N ILE A 339 13.38 12.03 -33.79
CA ILE A 339 13.88 10.95 -32.92
C ILE A 339 12.71 10.07 -32.44
N PHE A 340 11.60 10.68 -32.00
CA PHE A 340 10.42 9.93 -31.58
C PHE A 340 9.80 9.11 -32.71
N GLY A 341 9.84 9.61 -33.95
CA GLY A 341 9.39 8.86 -35.13
C GLY A 341 10.20 7.59 -35.41
N ALA A 342 11.49 7.58 -35.05
CA ALA A 342 12.37 6.41 -35.15
C ALA A 342 12.34 5.51 -33.89
N SER A 343 11.58 5.89 -32.86
CA SER A 343 11.47 5.11 -31.62
C SER A 343 10.80 3.75 -31.87
N ASN A 344 11.15 2.74 -31.07
CA ASN A 344 10.47 1.43 -31.08
C ASN A 344 9.17 1.43 -30.25
N TYR A 345 8.84 2.54 -29.57
CA TYR A 345 7.66 2.67 -28.72
C TYR A 345 6.54 3.43 -29.43
N GLN A 346 5.37 2.81 -29.58
CA GLN A 346 4.22 3.41 -30.26
C GLN A 346 3.74 4.70 -29.58
N ILE A 347 3.77 4.79 -28.25
CA ILE A 347 3.41 6.02 -27.53
C ILE A 347 4.37 7.19 -27.85
N SER A 348 5.63 6.90 -28.18
CA SER A 348 6.63 7.89 -28.58
C SER A 348 6.45 8.22 -30.06
N GLN A 349 6.30 7.21 -30.93
CA GLN A 349 5.97 7.43 -32.35
C GLN A 349 4.69 8.25 -32.55
N LYS A 350 3.72 8.17 -31.63
CA LYS A 350 2.50 8.98 -31.68
C LYS A 350 2.81 10.48 -31.59
N VAL A 351 3.84 10.88 -30.83
CA VAL A 351 4.28 12.28 -30.69
C VAL A 351 4.71 12.85 -32.04
N SER A 352 5.42 12.07 -32.87
CA SER A 352 5.93 12.55 -34.16
C SER A 352 4.85 12.73 -35.24
N LYS A 353 3.60 12.36 -34.95
CA LYS A 353 2.45 12.58 -35.83
C LYS A 353 1.84 13.97 -35.67
N TYR A 354 2.24 14.73 -34.66
CA TYR A 354 1.79 16.10 -34.46
C TYR A 354 2.73 17.07 -35.19
N PRO A 355 2.18 18.08 -35.90
CA PRO A 355 2.99 19.04 -36.67
C PRO A 355 3.72 20.05 -35.78
N GLU A 356 3.20 20.26 -34.57
CA GLU A 356 3.68 21.21 -33.57
C GLU A 356 3.40 20.65 -32.17
N TRP A 357 3.93 21.30 -31.13
CA TRP A 357 3.74 20.87 -29.75
C TRP A 357 3.31 21.99 -28.83
N GLN A 358 2.01 22.29 -28.89
CA GLN A 358 1.37 23.29 -28.04
C GLN A 358 0.31 22.64 -27.13
N ARG A 359 -0.45 23.47 -26.41
CA ARG A 359 -1.47 23.05 -25.44
C ARG A 359 -2.46 22.05 -26.04
N GLU A 360 -2.91 22.32 -27.26
CA GLU A 360 -3.90 21.53 -28.00
C GLU A 360 -3.38 20.11 -28.30
N GLN A 361 -2.11 19.96 -28.69
CA GLN A 361 -1.53 18.67 -29.01
C GLN A 361 -1.26 17.84 -27.74
N ILE A 362 -0.83 18.47 -26.65
CA ILE A 362 -0.70 17.81 -25.34
C ILE A 362 -2.07 17.28 -24.89
N GLN A 363 -3.12 18.10 -24.97
CA GLN A 363 -4.49 17.70 -24.62
C GLN A 363 -5.00 16.57 -25.53
N SER A 364 -4.80 16.70 -26.84
CA SER A 364 -5.19 15.69 -27.83
C SER A 364 -4.51 14.34 -27.55
N ARG A 365 -3.20 14.34 -27.30
CA ARG A 365 -2.47 13.12 -26.96
C ARG A 365 -2.92 12.54 -25.63
N GLN A 366 -3.18 13.38 -24.63
CA GLN A 366 -3.66 12.90 -23.33
C GLN A 366 -5.05 12.27 -23.43
N GLN A 367 -5.93 12.82 -24.26
CA GLN A 367 -7.23 12.21 -24.54
C GLN A 367 -7.07 10.84 -25.20
N TRP A 368 -6.16 10.71 -26.16
CA TRP A 368 -5.84 9.41 -26.77
C TRP A 368 -5.28 8.42 -25.75
N LEU A 369 -4.39 8.85 -24.85
CA LEU A 369 -3.89 8.01 -23.75
C LEU A 369 -5.02 7.61 -22.79
N ALA A 370 -5.98 8.50 -22.51
CA ALA A 370 -7.15 8.21 -21.68
C ALA A 370 -8.02 7.11 -22.29
N ASP A 371 -8.18 7.10 -23.61
CA ASP A 371 -8.91 6.05 -24.31
C ASP A 371 -8.22 4.69 -24.16
N GLN A 372 -6.89 4.63 -24.35
CA GLN A 372 -6.11 3.40 -24.15
C GLN A 372 -6.18 2.95 -22.68
N ALA A 373 -6.00 3.88 -21.75
CA ALA A 373 -6.07 3.61 -20.32
C ALA A 373 -7.43 2.99 -19.93
N THR A 374 -8.53 3.53 -20.47
CA THR A 374 -9.87 3.06 -20.16
C THR A 374 -10.07 1.61 -20.60
N ALA A 375 -9.51 1.22 -21.75
CA ALA A 375 -9.54 -0.16 -22.23
C ALA A 375 -8.67 -1.11 -21.38
N ILE A 376 -7.50 -0.66 -20.91
CA ILE A 376 -6.55 -1.46 -20.12
C ILE A 376 -7.08 -1.73 -18.71
N TRP A 377 -7.49 -0.67 -18.01
CA TRP A 377 -7.95 -0.74 -16.63
C TRP A 377 -9.46 -0.95 -16.59
N ARG A 378 -9.96 -1.99 -17.25
CA ARG A 378 -11.39 -2.31 -17.32
C ARG A 378 -11.68 -3.65 -16.66
N ILE A 379 -12.76 -3.72 -15.91
CA ILE A 379 -13.32 -4.99 -15.43
C ILE A 379 -14.48 -5.33 -16.35
N SER A 380 -14.30 -6.34 -17.21
CA SER A 380 -15.26 -6.67 -18.27
C SER A 380 -16.67 -6.98 -17.73
N GLN A 381 -16.79 -7.49 -16.49
CA GLN A 381 -18.08 -7.77 -15.86
C GLN A 381 -18.86 -6.50 -15.45
N TYR A 382 -18.22 -5.34 -15.38
CA TYR A 382 -18.86 -4.07 -14.99
C TYR A 382 -19.30 -3.23 -16.19
N SER A 383 -19.03 -3.73 -17.39
CA SER A 383 -19.24 -3.09 -18.68
C SER A 383 -20.68 -3.12 -19.14
#